data_AF-A0A420HQD9-F1
#
_entry.id   AF-A0A420HQD9-F1
#
_cell.length_a   1.000
_cell.length_b   1.000
_cell.length_c   1.000
_cell.angle_alpha   90.00
_cell.angle_beta   90.00
_cell.angle_gamma   90.00
#
_symmetry.space_group_name_H-M   'P 1'
#
loop_
_entity.id
_entity.type
_entity.pdbx_description
1 polymer ?
#
loop_
_entity_poly.entity_id
_entity_poly.type
_entity_poly.pdbx_seq_one_letter_code
_entity_poly.pdbx_strand_id
1 'polypeptide(L)'
;MPSKQNIKNHRQELAALLKIYKDDMLYSGGDDHLDHKLHIFYDFCHEARVPPTQEGWAEAFSTMLIGDARNFYCDNISGRGFSFDTMVKLTRQNYEIDERHLQILSKWYSIS
;
A
#
# COMPACT_ATOMS: atom_id res chain seq x y z
N MET A 1 9.11 27.47 25.54
CA MET A 1 7.71 27.14 25.21
C MET A 1 7.72 26.24 24.00
N PRO A 2 7.17 25.01 24.04
CA PRO A 2 7.11 24.19 22.85
C PRO A 2 5.92 24.62 21.99
N SER A 3 6.19 24.86 20.71
CA SER A 3 5.25 25.20 19.66
C SER A 3 4.15 24.15 19.52
N LYS A 4 2.88 24.59 19.44
CA LYS A 4 1.75 23.74 19.07
C LYS A 4 2.04 23.11 17.71
N GLN A 5 2.35 21.81 17.70
CA GLN A 5 2.40 21.03 16.47
C GLN A 5 1.00 21.11 15.84
N ASN A 6 0.92 21.75 14.68
CA ASN A 6 -0.27 21.77 13.86
C ASN A 6 -0.44 20.35 13.32
N ILE A 7 -1.23 19.51 14.00
CA ILE A 7 -1.57 18.17 13.52
C ILE A 7 -2.40 18.36 12.26
N LYS A 8 -1.74 18.33 11.10
CA LYS A 8 -2.37 18.40 9.81
C LYS A 8 -3.15 17.09 9.63
N ASN A 9 -4.47 17.19 9.61
CA ASN A 9 -5.36 16.04 9.55
C ASN A 9 -5.72 15.77 8.08
N HIS A 10 -5.23 14.67 7.51
CA HIS A 10 -5.35 14.34 6.08
C HIS A 10 -6.70 13.72 5.67
N ARG A 11 -7.75 13.91 6.48
CA ARG A 11 -9.08 13.31 6.23
C ARG A 11 -9.69 13.67 4.87
N GLN A 12 -9.44 14.86 4.35
CA GLN A 12 -10.03 15.28 3.08
C GLN A 12 -9.33 14.58 1.91
N GLU A 13 -8.01 14.50 1.95
CA GLU A 13 -7.17 13.81 0.98
C GLU A 13 -7.46 12.31 0.98
N LEU A 14 -7.60 11.69 2.16
CA LEU A 14 -7.99 10.29 2.28
C LEU A 14 -9.42 10.03 1.76
N ALA A 15 -10.36 10.93 2.01
CA ALA A 15 -11.71 10.82 1.47
C ALA A 15 -11.75 10.99 -0.06
N ALA A 16 -10.84 11.78 -0.63
CA ALA A 16 -10.66 11.89 -2.08
C ALA A 16 -10.08 10.60 -2.66
N LEU A 17 -9.03 10.04 -2.05
CA LEU A 17 -8.45 8.74 -2.45
C LEU A 17 -9.50 7.64 -2.54
N LEU A 18 -10.30 7.47 -1.47
CA LEU A 18 -11.34 6.44 -1.42
C LEU A 18 -12.42 6.59 -2.50
N LYS A 19 -12.59 7.78 -3.09
CA LYS A 19 -13.52 8.00 -4.20
C LYS A 19 -12.91 7.70 -5.58
N ILE A 20 -11.59 7.81 -5.70
CA ILE A 20 -10.87 7.58 -6.96
C ILE A 20 -10.73 6.07 -7.19
N TYR A 21 -10.47 5.31 -6.12
CA TYR A 21 -10.33 3.86 -6.22
C TYR A 21 -11.58 3.16 -6.74
N LYS A 22 -11.34 2.19 -7.63
CA LYS A 22 -12.26 1.13 -7.99
C LYS A 22 -11.69 -0.19 -7.49
N ASP A 23 -12.56 -1.19 -7.31
CA ASP A 23 -12.17 -2.46 -6.67
C ASP A 23 -11.04 -3.19 -7.41
N ASP A 24 -11.00 -3.12 -8.75
CA ASP A 24 -9.97 -3.73 -9.59
C ASP A 24 -8.59 -3.06 -9.46
N MET A 25 -8.54 -1.85 -8.92
CA MET A 25 -7.31 -1.07 -8.70
C MET A 25 -6.70 -1.34 -7.33
N LEU A 26 -7.44 -1.95 -6.41
CA LEU A 26 -6.97 -2.24 -5.05
C LEU A 26 -6.04 -3.46 -5.05
N TYR A 27 -5.13 -3.49 -4.09
CA TYR A 27 -4.24 -4.61 -3.84
C TYR A 27 -4.89 -5.60 -2.88
N SER A 28 -5.15 -6.82 -3.37
CA SER A 28 -5.78 -7.90 -2.63
C SER A 28 -4.79 -8.87 -1.98
N GLY A 29 -3.51 -8.80 -2.37
CA GLY A 29 -2.45 -9.67 -1.87
C GLY A 29 -1.83 -10.50 -2.98
N GLY A 30 -1.71 -11.81 -2.73
CA GLY A 30 -0.90 -12.71 -3.55
C GLY A 30 -1.28 -12.78 -5.02
N ASP A 31 -2.51 -12.43 -5.41
CA ASP A 31 -2.95 -12.45 -6.82
C ASP A 31 -2.61 -11.19 -7.61
N ASP A 32 -2.19 -10.12 -6.92
CA ASP A 32 -1.76 -8.87 -7.53
C ASP A 32 -0.22 -8.77 -7.60
N HIS A 33 0.28 -7.75 -8.30
CA HIS A 33 1.68 -7.31 -8.19
C HIS A 33 1.73 -6.02 -7.39
N LEU A 34 2.41 -6.05 -6.24
CA LEU A 34 2.48 -4.92 -5.33
C LEU A 34 3.15 -3.71 -5.98
N ASP A 35 4.21 -3.90 -6.77
CA ASP A 35 4.89 -2.79 -7.47
C ASP A 35 3.96 -2.05 -8.44
N HIS A 36 3.11 -2.80 -9.17
CA HIS A 36 2.13 -2.18 -10.07
C HIS A 36 1.07 -1.39 -9.30
N LYS A 37 0.56 -1.95 -8.19
CA LYS A 37 -0.44 -1.27 -7.36
C LYS A 37 0.15 -0.07 -6.61
N LEU A 38 1.44 -0.10 -6.28
CA LEU A 38 2.16 1.05 -5.71
C LEU A 38 2.27 2.20 -6.69
N HIS A 39 2.47 1.94 -7.99
CA HIS A 39 2.42 3.00 -9.00
C HIS A 39 1.06 3.70 -9.04
N ILE A 40 -0.04 2.92 -9.06
CA ILE A 40 -1.40 3.46 -8.99
C ILE A 40 -1.60 4.27 -7.70
N PHE A 41 -1.12 3.75 -6.57
CA PHE A 41 -1.20 4.43 -5.29
C PHE A 41 -0.51 5.79 -5.28
N TYR A 42 0.70 5.91 -5.84
CA TYR A 42 1.40 7.19 -5.91
C TYR A 42 0.68 8.19 -6.81
N ASP A 43 0.18 7.73 -7.96
CA ASP A 43 -0.60 8.58 -8.89
C ASP A 43 -1.86 9.12 -8.20
N PHE A 44 -2.59 8.26 -7.49
CA PHE A 44 -3.80 8.68 -6.77
C PHE A 44 -3.48 9.55 -5.56
N CYS A 45 -2.37 9.31 -4.85
CA CYS A 45 -1.90 10.20 -3.79
C CYS A 45 -1.63 11.60 -4.33
N HIS A 46 -0.98 11.69 -5.50
CA HIS A 46 -0.74 12.96 -6.16
C HIS A 46 -2.05 13.65 -6.58
N GLU A 47 -2.99 12.92 -7.18
CA GLU A 47 -4.30 13.46 -7.57
C GLU A 47 -5.11 13.96 -6.37
N ALA A 48 -5.11 13.20 -5.28
CA ALA A 48 -5.80 13.53 -4.03
C ALA A 48 -5.05 14.56 -3.16
N ARG A 49 -3.88 15.03 -3.61
CA ARG A 49 -3.01 15.99 -2.89
C ARG A 49 -2.52 15.48 -1.52
N VAL A 50 -2.36 14.18 -1.37
CA VAL A 50 -1.63 13.60 -0.25
C VAL A 50 -0.18 14.11 -0.31
N PRO A 51 0.40 14.59 0.81
CA PRO A 51 1.79 15.03 0.81
C PRO A 51 2.73 13.91 0.33
N PRO A 52 3.66 14.20 -0.59
CA PRO A 52 4.64 13.22 -1.08
C PRO A 52 5.76 13.02 -0.04
N THR A 53 5.38 12.59 1.16
CA THR A 53 6.28 12.29 2.29
C THR A 53 5.97 10.91 2.83
N GLN A 54 6.92 10.32 3.56
CA GLN A 54 6.76 9.00 4.17
C GLN A 54 5.54 8.94 5.11
N GLU A 55 5.28 10.02 5.85
CA GLU A 55 4.14 10.11 6.76
C GLU A 55 2.81 10.18 5.99
N GLY A 56 2.74 11.01 4.94
CA GLY A 56 1.54 11.13 4.10
C GLY A 56 1.19 9.81 3.42
N TRP A 57 2.19 9.10 2.89
CA TRP A 57 2.00 7.78 2.30
C TRP A 57 1.65 6.71 3.34
N ALA A 58 2.26 6.73 4.52
CA ALA A 58 1.92 5.81 5.61
C ALA A 58 0.45 5.96 6.01
N GLU A 59 -0.05 7.19 6.16
CA GLU A 59 -1.46 7.45 6.47
C GLU A 59 -2.40 6.98 5.35
N ALA A 60 -1.98 7.14 4.09
CA ALA A 60 -2.77 6.75 2.92
C ALA A 60 -2.73 5.26 2.59
N PHE A 61 -1.72 4.51 3.05
CA PHE A 61 -1.44 3.14 2.59
C PHE A 61 -2.64 2.19 2.75
N SER A 62 -3.43 2.33 3.82
CA SER A 62 -4.60 1.47 4.03
C SER A 62 -5.68 1.61 2.94
N THR A 63 -5.69 2.72 2.19
CA THR A 63 -6.70 3.00 1.16
C THR A 63 -6.53 2.18 -0.11
N MET A 64 -5.32 1.68 -0.39
CA MET A 64 -5.04 0.85 -1.57
C MET A 64 -5.27 -0.64 -1.33
N LEU A 65 -5.71 -1.05 -0.14
CA LEU A 65 -5.79 -2.45 0.27
C LEU A 65 -7.23 -2.95 0.30
N ILE A 66 -7.44 -4.18 -0.17
CA ILE A 66 -8.71 -4.90 -0.08
C ILE A 66 -8.48 -6.34 0.38
N GLY A 67 -9.56 -7.02 0.79
CA GLY A 67 -9.55 -8.45 1.10
C GLY A 67 -8.49 -8.82 2.13
N ASP A 68 -7.76 -9.89 1.85
CA ASP A 68 -6.77 -10.44 2.78
C ASP A 68 -5.64 -9.46 3.06
N ALA A 69 -5.16 -8.71 2.06
CA ALA A 69 -4.12 -7.70 2.27
C ALA A 69 -4.55 -6.63 3.27
N ARG A 70 -5.83 -6.22 3.24
CA ARG A 70 -6.37 -5.28 4.22
C ARG A 70 -6.47 -5.90 5.61
N ASN A 71 -6.87 -7.16 5.72
CA ASN A 71 -6.93 -7.87 7.00
C ASN A 71 -5.52 -7.97 7.62
N PHE A 72 -4.53 -8.41 6.83
CA PHE A 72 -3.14 -8.46 7.27
C PHE A 72 -2.62 -7.11 7.76
N TYR A 73 -2.93 -6.03 7.02
CA TYR A 73 -2.57 -4.67 7.43
C TYR A 73 -3.16 -4.31 8.79
N CYS A 74 -4.46 -4.54 9.00
CA CYS A 74 -5.14 -4.23 10.25
C CYS A 74 -4.52 -4.98 11.44
N ASP A 75 -4.20 -6.26 11.27
CA ASP A 75 -3.72 -7.12 12.36
C ASP A 75 -2.23 -6.92 12.67
N ASN A 76 -1.41 -6.68 11.64
CA ASN A 76 0.05 -6.79 11.74
C ASN A 76 0.79 -5.46 11.55
N ILE A 77 0.15 -4.44 10.98
CA ILE A 77 0.82 -3.19 10.59
C ILE A 77 0.21 -1.98 11.29
N SER A 78 -1.13 -1.88 11.29
CA SER A 78 -1.86 -0.71 11.79
C SER A 78 -1.49 -0.38 13.24
N GLY A 79 -1.29 0.91 13.53
CA GLY A 79 -1.01 1.42 14.87
C GLY A 79 0.38 1.11 15.43
N ARG A 80 1.27 0.45 14.68
CA ARG A 80 2.62 0.08 15.15
C ARG A 80 3.69 1.15 14.93
N GLY A 81 3.34 2.28 14.32
CA GLY A 81 4.27 3.39 14.08
C GLY A 81 5.37 3.08 13.05
N PHE A 82 5.12 2.15 12.14
CA PHE A 82 6.06 1.81 11.07
C PHE A 82 6.16 2.93 10.03
N SER A 83 7.33 3.08 9.42
CA SER A 83 7.50 3.89 8.22
C SER A 83 6.77 3.26 7.04
N PHE A 84 6.37 4.06 6.06
CA PHE A 84 5.74 3.57 4.84
C PHE A 84 6.59 2.49 4.15
N ASP A 85 7.91 2.70 4.02
CA ASP A 85 8.81 1.69 3.43
C ASP A 85 8.77 0.34 4.19
N THR A 86 8.66 0.39 5.52
CA THR A 86 8.55 -0.83 6.34
C THR A 86 7.21 -1.51 6.13
N MET A 87 6.12 -0.75 6.01
CA MET A 87 4.77 -1.26 5.75
C MET A 87 4.72 -1.97 4.38
N VAL A 88 5.30 -1.36 3.35
CA VAL A 88 5.44 -1.95 2.01
C VAL A 88 6.27 -3.23 2.06
N LYS A 89 7.41 -3.20 2.75
CA LYS A 89 8.27 -4.38 2.91
C LYS A 89 7.53 -5.53 3.58
N LEU A 90 6.86 -5.30 4.71
CA LEU A 90 6.11 -6.35 5.41
C LEU A 90 4.98 -6.93 4.56
N THR A 91 4.27 -6.06 3.82
CA THR A 91 3.21 -6.48 2.89
C THR A 91 3.77 -7.36 1.77
N ARG A 92 4.88 -6.94 1.16
CA ARG A 92 5.62 -7.75 0.17
C ARG A 92 6.02 -9.09 0.75
N GLN A 93 6.57 -9.10 1.96
CA GLN A 93 7.05 -10.31 2.59
C GLN A 93 5.94 -11.34 2.83
N ASN A 94 4.73 -10.89 3.12
CA ASN A 94 3.59 -11.75 3.39
C ASN A 94 2.98 -12.38 2.12
N TYR A 95 3.01 -11.67 0.99
CA TYR A 95 2.26 -12.06 -0.22
C TYR A 95 3.13 -12.43 -1.42
N GLU A 96 4.37 -11.96 -1.50
CA GLU A 96 5.23 -12.09 -2.68
C GLU A 96 6.49 -12.96 -2.45
N ILE A 97 6.65 -13.61 -1.28
CA ILE A 97 7.85 -14.43 -1.00
C ILE A 97 7.71 -15.90 -1.45
N ASP A 98 8.77 -16.31 -2.16
CA ASP A 98 9.29 -17.61 -2.59
C ASP A 98 8.49 -18.52 -3.53
N GLU A 99 7.24 -18.92 -3.25
CA GLU A 99 6.58 -19.89 -4.15
C GLU A 99 6.21 -19.27 -5.51
N ARG A 100 5.86 -17.99 -5.54
CA ARG A 100 5.50 -17.29 -6.78
C ARG A 100 6.72 -16.92 -7.64
N HIS A 101 7.84 -16.54 -7.03
CA HIS A 101 9.10 -16.34 -7.78
C HIS A 101 9.57 -17.65 -8.44
N LEU A 102 9.48 -18.78 -7.73
CA LEU A 102 9.78 -20.09 -8.29
C LEU A 102 8.77 -20.52 -9.36
N GLN A 103 7.48 -20.24 -9.19
CA GLN A 103 6.45 -20.58 -10.18
C GLN A 103 6.48 -19.70 -11.45
N ILE A 104 6.84 -18.42 -11.34
CA ILE A 104 7.06 -17.56 -12.49
C ILE A 104 8.30 -18.05 -13.24
N LEU A 105 9.42 -18.28 -12.54
CA LEU A 105 10.63 -18.84 -13.16
C LEU A 105 10.36 -20.20 -13.81
N SER A 106 9.66 -21.12 -13.16
CA SER A 106 9.35 -22.44 -13.72
C SER A 106 8.45 -22.37 -14.95
N LYS A 107 7.50 -21.42 -15.00
CA LYS A 107 6.70 -21.15 -16.21
C LYS A 107 7.52 -20.60 -17.36
N TRP A 108 8.58 -19.83 -17.10
CA TRP A 108 9.49 -19.37 -18.17
C TRP A 108 10.39 -20.49 -18.70
N TYR A 109 10.89 -21.37 -17.83
CA TYR A 109 11.74 -22.49 -18.24
C TYR A 109 10.98 -23.61 -18.96
N SER A 110 9.65 -23.73 -18.80
CA SER A 110 8.85 -24.73 -19.51
C SER A 110 8.40 -24.32 -20.92
N ILE A 111 8.69 -23.08 -21.33
CA ILE A 111 8.41 -22.54 -22.67
C ILE A 111 9.70 -22.54 -23.54
N SER A 112 10.84 -22.93 -22.98
CA SER A 112 12.12 -23.16 -23.69
C SER A 112 12.35 -24.65 -23.93
#